data_AF-A0A1G3QRC7-F1
#
_entry.id   AF-A0A1G3QRC7-F1
#
_cell.length_a   1.000
_cell.length_b   1.000
_cell.length_c   1.000
_cell.angle_alpha   90.00
_cell.angle_beta   90.00
_cell.angle_gamma   90.00
#
_symmetry.space_group_name_H-M   'P 1'
#
loop_
_entity.id
_entity.type
_entity.pdbx_description
1 polymer ?
#
loop_
_entity_poly.entity_id
_entity_poly.type
_entity_poly.pdbx_seq_one_letter_code
_entity_poly.pdbx_strand_id
1 'polypeptide(L)'
;MSEYFEQIPQNIQEHIKDILKTSGLPDTPESLDAMSEAWLKKKEAFETEIEKLEMEEVDMLAVDDTHGALVLTYSGSLVNIGPLSESGRKVEYVSIGLRHDVPETAAEDSSILAGDVLVDEEIEFDKGPVKMTSAAYKIALCKNPGNLKQETKSLSKATMILTNKFTDINKTVISSE
;
A
#
# COMPACT_ATOMS: atom_id res chain seq x y z
N MET A 1 -20.99 8.01 -17.60
CA MET A 1 -20.36 6.68 -17.45
C MET A 1 -19.02 6.93 -16.82
N SER A 2 -18.67 6.19 -15.79
CA SER A 2 -17.40 6.39 -15.08
C SER A 2 -16.31 5.72 -15.90
N GLU A 3 -15.41 6.52 -16.47
CA GLU A 3 -14.37 6.04 -17.39
C GLU A 3 -13.34 5.17 -16.67
N TYR A 4 -13.05 5.47 -15.40
CA TYR A 4 -11.99 4.81 -14.64
C TYR A 4 -12.50 3.68 -13.75
N PHE A 5 -13.69 3.79 -13.16
CA PHE A 5 -14.20 2.78 -12.23
C PHE A 5 -14.35 1.40 -12.87
N GLU A 6 -14.78 1.36 -14.14
CA GLU A 6 -14.95 0.10 -14.89
C GLU A 6 -13.63 -0.61 -15.19
N GLN A 7 -12.50 0.09 -15.09
CA GLN A 7 -11.15 -0.48 -15.29
C GLN A 7 -10.59 -1.11 -14.01
N ILE A 8 -11.21 -0.84 -12.86
CA ILE A 8 -10.76 -1.36 -11.57
C ILE A 8 -11.29 -2.78 -11.35
N PRO A 9 -10.48 -3.70 -10.81
CA PRO A 9 -10.96 -5.03 -10.42
C PRO A 9 -12.21 -4.97 -9.54
N GLN A 10 -13.18 -5.88 -9.75
CA GLN A 10 -14.50 -5.82 -9.11
C GLN A 10 -14.44 -5.87 -7.57
N ASN A 11 -13.50 -6.65 -7.02
CA ASN A 11 -13.19 -6.71 -5.59
C ASN A 11 -12.74 -5.37 -5.00
N ILE A 12 -12.10 -4.50 -5.80
CA ILE A 12 -11.63 -3.18 -5.37
C ILE A 12 -12.66 -2.10 -5.62
N GLN A 13 -13.50 -2.25 -6.65
CA GLN A 13 -14.62 -1.35 -6.92
C GLN A 13 -15.54 -1.16 -5.70
N GLU A 14 -15.85 -2.24 -4.98
CA GLU A 14 -16.65 -2.18 -3.74
C GLU A 14 -15.93 -1.39 -2.66
N HIS A 15 -14.63 -1.65 -2.49
CA HIS A 15 -13.81 -0.96 -1.50
C HIS A 15 -13.70 0.55 -1.76
N ILE A 16 -13.54 0.96 -3.02
CA ILE A 16 -13.49 2.39 -3.39
C ILE A 16 -14.81 3.10 -3.08
N LYS A 17 -15.95 2.45 -3.32
CA LYS A 17 -17.27 3.00 -2.95
C LYS A 17 -17.38 3.18 -1.44
N ASP A 18 -16.87 2.25 -0.65
CA ASP A 18 -16.91 2.37 0.81
C ASP A 18 -15.98 3.45 1.34
N ILE A 19 -14.79 3.59 0.75
CA ILE A 19 -13.87 4.67 1.09
C ILE A 19 -14.53 6.03 0.76
N LEU A 20 -15.18 6.17 -0.40
CA LEU A 20 -15.84 7.42 -0.80
C LEU A 20 -16.84 7.92 0.26
N LYS A 21 -17.60 7.01 0.88
CA LYS A 21 -18.54 7.36 1.97
C LYS A 21 -17.85 7.94 3.20
N THR A 22 -16.57 7.62 3.40
CA THR A 22 -15.77 8.00 4.58
C THR A 22 -14.70 9.06 4.29
N SER A 23 -14.46 9.41 3.03
CA SER A 23 -13.39 10.32 2.60
C SER A 23 -13.74 11.80 2.76
N GLY A 24 -15.00 12.11 3.06
CA GLY A 24 -15.51 13.48 3.15
C GLY A 24 -15.78 14.14 1.80
N LEU A 25 -15.57 13.42 0.68
CA LEU A 25 -15.96 13.87 -0.65
C LEU A 25 -17.48 13.70 -0.88
N PRO A 26 -18.09 14.45 -1.81
CA PRO A 26 -19.46 14.21 -2.22
C PRO A 26 -19.67 12.78 -2.74
N ASP A 27 -20.79 12.15 -2.39
CA ASP A 27 -21.17 10.84 -2.94
C ASP A 27 -21.79 11.03 -4.34
N THR A 28 -20.94 11.36 -5.32
CA THR A 28 -21.33 11.59 -6.72
C THR A 28 -20.54 10.68 -7.68
N PRO A 29 -21.07 10.43 -8.89
CA PRO A 29 -20.34 9.71 -9.92
C PRO A 29 -18.97 10.33 -10.24
N GLU A 30 -18.85 11.66 -10.18
CA GLU A 30 -17.61 12.39 -10.45
C GLU A 30 -16.56 12.12 -9.35
N SER A 31 -16.95 12.16 -8.08
CA SER A 31 -16.04 11.84 -6.98
C SER A 31 -15.63 10.36 -7.01
N LEU A 32 -16.54 9.46 -7.37
CA LEU A 32 -16.22 8.04 -7.57
C LEU A 32 -15.21 7.83 -8.71
N ASP A 33 -15.39 8.53 -9.84
CA ASP A 33 -14.50 8.43 -10.99
C ASP A 33 -13.11 9.00 -10.68
N ALA A 34 -13.03 10.13 -9.98
CA ALA A 34 -11.77 10.72 -9.50
C ALA A 34 -11.04 9.78 -8.52
N MET A 35 -11.76 9.17 -7.57
CA MET A 35 -11.20 8.17 -6.66
C MET A 35 -10.63 6.96 -7.42
N SER A 36 -11.33 6.54 -8.47
CA SER A 36 -10.93 5.42 -9.32
C SER A 36 -9.68 5.76 -10.13
N GLU A 37 -9.64 6.94 -10.74
CA GLU A 37 -8.46 7.46 -11.45
C GLU A 37 -7.25 7.54 -10.52
N ALA A 38 -7.43 8.07 -9.31
CA ALA A 38 -6.37 8.16 -8.31
C ALA A 38 -5.83 6.77 -7.94
N TRP A 39 -6.72 5.78 -7.73
CA TRP A 39 -6.31 4.41 -7.42
C TRP A 39 -5.52 3.77 -8.57
N LEU A 40 -5.98 3.90 -9.82
CA LEU A 40 -5.28 3.37 -11.00
C LEU A 40 -3.88 3.99 -11.16
N LYS A 41 -3.77 5.31 -10.99
CA LYS A 41 -2.48 6.01 -11.05
C LYS A 41 -1.52 5.57 -9.92
N LYS A 42 -2.05 5.30 -8.72
CA LYS A 42 -1.25 4.75 -7.60
C LYS A 42 -0.74 3.35 -7.91
N LYS A 43 -1.60 2.49 -8.46
CA LYS A 43 -1.22 1.15 -8.94
C LYS A 43 -0.10 1.23 -9.96
N GLU A 44 -0.25 2.05 -11.00
CA GLU A 44 0.78 2.22 -12.02
C GLU A 44 2.10 2.76 -11.44
N ALA A 45 2.02 3.73 -10.53
CA ALA A 45 3.19 4.27 -9.86
C ALA A 45 3.91 3.23 -8.98
N PHE A 46 3.17 2.33 -8.33
CA PHE A 46 3.68 1.19 -7.58
C PHE A 46 4.38 0.19 -8.50
N GLU A 47 3.69 -0.27 -9.56
CA GLU A 47 4.21 -1.24 -10.54
C GLU A 47 5.52 -0.73 -11.17
N THR A 48 5.55 0.54 -11.57
CA THR A 48 6.75 1.19 -12.13
C THR A 48 7.92 1.21 -11.13
N GLU A 49 7.65 1.37 -9.83
CA GLU A 49 8.71 1.46 -8.83
C GLU A 49 9.27 0.09 -8.46
N ILE A 50 8.41 -0.93 -8.33
CA ILE A 50 8.83 -2.31 -8.03
C ILE A 50 9.61 -2.92 -9.22
N GLU A 51 9.27 -2.55 -10.46
CA GLU A 51 10.01 -2.95 -11.65
C GLU A 51 11.43 -2.38 -11.67
N LYS A 52 11.61 -1.09 -11.33
CA LYS A 52 12.93 -0.44 -11.23
C LYS A 52 13.83 -1.06 -10.16
N LEU A 53 13.23 -1.63 -9.13
CA LEU A 53 13.92 -2.31 -8.04
C LEU A 53 14.09 -3.81 -8.30
N GLU A 54 13.63 -4.29 -9.46
CA GLU A 54 13.67 -5.69 -9.87
C GLU A 54 13.01 -6.63 -8.84
N MET A 55 12.01 -6.14 -8.12
CA MET A 55 11.27 -6.90 -7.11
C MET A 55 10.45 -8.02 -7.76
N GLU A 56 10.10 -9.03 -6.97
CA GLU A 56 9.27 -10.16 -7.39
C GLU A 56 7.84 -9.96 -6.93
N GLU A 57 6.88 -9.96 -7.84
CA GLU A 57 5.47 -10.05 -7.43
C GLU A 57 5.16 -11.48 -6.99
N VAL A 58 4.64 -11.62 -5.77
CA VAL A 58 4.31 -12.90 -5.14
C VAL A 58 2.88 -12.85 -4.59
N ASP A 59 2.25 -14.00 -4.47
CA ASP A 59 0.90 -14.10 -3.88
C ASP A 59 0.94 -14.17 -2.34
N MET A 60 2.12 -14.41 -1.76
CA MET A 60 2.34 -14.58 -0.34
C MET A 60 3.74 -14.13 0.10
N LEU A 61 3.83 -13.49 1.27
CA LEU A 61 5.04 -13.37 2.07
C LEU A 61 4.83 -14.17 3.36
N ALA A 62 5.61 -15.24 3.55
CA ALA A 62 5.56 -16.02 4.78
C ALA A 62 6.06 -15.18 5.97
N VAL A 63 5.47 -15.38 7.14
CA VAL A 63 5.81 -14.62 8.36
C VAL A 63 7.30 -14.71 8.71
N ASP A 64 7.92 -15.86 8.47
CA ASP A 64 9.33 -16.18 8.74
C ASP A 64 10.28 -15.91 7.56
N ASP A 65 9.77 -15.44 6.43
CA ASP A 65 10.58 -15.10 5.26
C ASP A 65 11.54 -13.94 5.61
N THR A 66 12.82 -14.10 5.31
CA THR A 66 13.81 -13.09 5.71
C THR A 66 13.78 -11.80 4.89
N HIS A 67 13.17 -11.83 3.71
CA HIS A 67 13.13 -10.69 2.80
C HIS A 67 12.13 -9.63 3.28
N GLY A 68 12.34 -8.41 2.82
CA GLY A 68 11.39 -7.32 2.90
C GLY A 68 10.50 -7.25 1.66
N ALA A 69 9.38 -6.58 1.81
CA ALA A 69 8.36 -6.43 0.79
C ALA A 69 7.73 -5.04 0.79
N LEU A 70 7.22 -4.64 -0.37
CA LEU A 70 6.27 -3.54 -0.50
C LEU A 70 4.89 -4.12 -0.82
N VAL A 71 3.85 -3.60 -0.18
CA VAL A 71 2.47 -4.02 -0.40
C VAL A 71 1.63 -2.81 -0.80
N LEU A 72 0.92 -2.93 -1.92
CA LEU A 72 -0.19 -2.05 -2.25
C LEU A 72 -1.48 -2.71 -1.76
N THR A 73 -2.28 -1.99 -0.99
CA THR A 73 -3.56 -2.48 -0.44
C THR A 73 -4.75 -2.04 -1.30
N TYR A 74 -5.92 -2.64 -1.07
CA TYR A 74 -7.17 -2.29 -1.75
C TYR A 74 -7.52 -0.81 -1.57
N SER A 75 -7.23 -0.24 -0.40
CA SER A 75 -7.46 1.19 -0.13
C SER A 75 -6.48 2.13 -0.85
N GLY A 76 -5.54 1.60 -1.63
CA GLY A 76 -4.47 2.39 -2.24
C GLY A 76 -3.48 2.92 -1.21
N SER A 77 -3.37 2.26 -0.06
CA SER A 77 -2.36 2.53 0.97
C SER A 77 -1.13 1.66 0.74
N LEU A 78 0.03 2.17 1.14
CA LEU A 78 1.31 1.48 0.99
C LEU A 78 1.75 0.90 2.34
N VAL A 79 2.19 -0.36 2.34
CA VAL A 79 2.85 -1.00 3.48
C VAL A 79 4.26 -1.38 3.06
N ASN A 80 5.26 -0.85 3.76
CA ASN A 80 6.64 -1.28 3.64
C ASN A 80 6.94 -2.22 4.80
N ILE A 81 7.20 -3.49 4.47
CA ILE A 81 7.58 -4.52 5.41
C ILE A 81 9.08 -4.74 5.26
N GLY A 82 9.87 -4.26 6.22
CA GLY A 82 11.32 -4.46 6.21
C GLY A 82 11.72 -5.94 6.33
N PRO A 83 12.97 -6.27 5.97
CA PRO A 83 13.47 -7.62 6.11
C PRO A 83 13.49 -8.06 7.57
N LEU A 84 13.41 -9.37 7.80
CA LEU A 84 13.39 -9.93 9.14
C LEU A 84 14.76 -9.78 9.80
N SER A 85 14.78 -9.20 11.00
CA SER A 85 15.96 -9.08 11.85
C SER A 85 15.75 -9.79 13.19
N GLU A 86 16.80 -9.90 14.01
CA GLU A 86 16.70 -10.45 15.38
C GLU A 86 15.68 -9.68 16.24
N SER A 87 15.49 -8.39 15.97
CA SER A 87 14.52 -7.54 16.64
C SER A 87 13.11 -7.57 16.02
N GLY A 88 12.87 -8.35 14.97
CA GLY A 88 11.63 -8.30 14.17
C GLY A 88 11.79 -7.42 12.94
N ARG A 89 10.68 -6.86 12.43
CA ARG A 89 10.66 -6.07 11.20
C ARG A 89 10.50 -4.58 11.48
N LYS A 90 11.11 -3.73 10.66
CA LYS A 90 10.67 -2.33 10.59
C LYS A 90 9.50 -2.27 9.63
N VAL A 91 8.34 -1.78 10.05
CA VAL A 91 7.17 -1.65 9.19
C VAL A 91 6.73 -0.20 9.13
N GLU A 92 6.49 0.29 7.92
CA GLU A 92 5.95 1.63 7.66
C GLU A 92 4.62 1.49 6.92
N TYR A 93 3.60 2.20 7.41
CA TYR A 93 2.28 2.29 6.81
C TYR A 93 2.04 3.72 6.34
N VAL A 94 1.55 3.87 5.12
CA VAL A 94 1.23 5.18 4.53
C VAL A 94 -0.22 5.14 4.03
N SER A 95 -1.11 5.75 4.80
CA SER A 95 -2.49 6.03 4.40
C SER A 95 -2.50 7.25 3.50
N ILE A 96 -2.70 7.04 2.20
CA ILE A 96 -2.61 8.16 1.27
C ILE A 96 -4.01 8.73 1.08
N GLY A 97 -4.40 9.52 2.10
CA GLY A 97 -5.27 10.69 2.00
C GLY A 97 -6.78 10.48 1.91
N LEU A 98 -7.28 9.27 2.19
CA LEU A 98 -8.71 8.96 2.04
C LEU A 98 -9.38 8.43 3.30
N ARG A 99 -8.58 8.07 4.30
CA ARG A 99 -9.04 7.54 5.57
C ARG A 99 -8.67 8.49 6.69
N HIS A 100 -9.67 8.97 7.42
CA HIS A 100 -9.49 9.79 8.61
C HIS A 100 -9.35 8.98 9.91
N ASP A 101 -9.61 7.67 9.84
CA ASP A 101 -9.60 6.75 10.98
C ASP A 101 -8.22 6.11 11.26
N VAL A 102 -7.24 6.38 10.39
CA VAL A 102 -5.85 5.91 10.54
C VAL A 102 -4.87 7.07 10.28
N PRO A 103 -3.66 7.06 10.88
CA PRO A 103 -2.65 8.08 10.59
C PRO A 103 -2.29 8.11 9.11
N GLU A 104 -1.99 9.30 8.57
CA GLU A 104 -1.46 9.46 7.20
C GLU A 104 -0.17 8.66 7.01
N THR A 105 0.67 8.65 8.04
CA THR A 105 1.86 7.82 8.11
C THR A 105 2.03 7.28 9.53
N ALA A 106 2.44 6.02 9.64
CA ALA A 106 2.81 5.38 10.89
C ALA A 106 4.00 4.44 10.65
N ALA A 107 4.89 4.32 11.63
CA ALA A 107 6.03 3.43 11.55
C ALA A 107 6.25 2.77 12.91
N GLU A 108 6.61 1.49 12.89
CA GLU A 108 6.93 0.74 14.10
C GLU A 108 8.17 -0.12 13.85
N ASP A 109 9.18 0.09 14.69
CA ASP A 109 10.35 -0.79 14.74
C ASP A 109 9.99 -2.07 15.51
N SER A 110 10.65 -3.18 15.19
CA SER A 110 10.39 -4.45 15.88
C SER A 110 8.91 -4.89 15.81
N SER A 111 8.32 -4.71 14.63
CA SER A 111 6.97 -5.18 14.29
C SER A 111 6.93 -6.69 14.12
N ILE A 112 5.77 -7.26 14.44
CA ILE A 112 5.43 -8.68 14.41
C ILE A 112 4.14 -8.83 13.62
N LEU A 113 4.21 -9.53 12.49
CA LEU A 113 3.04 -9.93 11.71
C LEU A 113 2.28 -11.02 12.49
N ALA A 114 0.95 -10.94 12.52
CA ALA A 114 0.12 -11.96 13.19
C ALA A 114 0.02 -13.27 12.39
N GLY A 115 0.37 -13.24 11.10
CA GLY A 115 0.37 -14.38 10.20
C GLY A 115 1.07 -14.06 8.88
N ASP A 116 0.93 -14.97 7.92
CA ASP A 116 1.42 -14.75 6.55
C ASP A 116 0.68 -13.58 5.90
N VAL A 117 1.37 -12.84 5.03
CA VAL A 117 0.75 -11.78 4.23
C VAL A 117 0.33 -12.38 2.90
N LEU A 118 -0.96 -12.35 2.61
CA LEU A 118 -1.58 -12.97 1.44
C LEU A 118 -2.27 -11.91 0.58
N VAL A 119 -2.18 -12.05 -0.74
CA VAL A 119 -3.04 -11.26 -1.65
C VAL A 119 -4.51 -11.56 -1.33
N ASP A 120 -5.33 -10.52 -1.41
CA ASP A 120 -6.76 -10.51 -1.09
C ASP A 120 -7.13 -10.74 0.39
N GLU A 121 -6.14 -10.72 1.30
CA GLU A 121 -6.35 -10.78 2.75
C GLU A 121 -5.78 -9.56 3.48
N GLU A 122 -6.37 -9.23 4.64
CA GLU A 122 -5.92 -8.13 5.50
C GLU A 122 -4.55 -8.44 6.13
N ILE A 123 -3.71 -7.42 6.28
CA ILE A 123 -2.43 -7.57 6.98
C ILE A 123 -2.67 -7.24 8.45
N GLU A 124 -2.54 -8.25 9.31
CA GLU A 124 -2.67 -8.10 10.76
C GLU A 124 -1.31 -8.07 11.45
N PHE A 125 -1.21 -7.24 12.49
CA PHE A 125 -0.02 -7.11 13.31
C PHE A 125 -0.33 -7.39 14.78
N ASP A 126 0.42 -8.32 15.38
CA ASP A 126 0.49 -8.45 16.84
C ASP A 126 1.17 -7.22 17.46
N LYS A 127 2.15 -6.67 16.73
CA LYS A 127 2.81 -5.39 17.01
C LYS A 127 3.14 -4.72 15.69
N GLY A 128 2.64 -3.52 15.44
CA GLY A 128 2.87 -2.84 14.17
C GLY A 128 2.37 -1.40 14.14
N PRO A 129 2.57 -0.68 13.03
CA PRO A 129 2.19 0.72 12.89
C PRO A 129 0.67 0.93 12.89
N VAL A 130 -0.08 -0.12 12.55
CA VAL A 130 -1.54 -0.22 12.64
C VAL A 130 -1.90 -1.62 13.13
N LYS A 131 -3.10 -1.81 13.67
CA LYS A 131 -3.59 -3.14 14.06
C LYS A 131 -3.82 -4.02 12.84
N MET A 132 -4.44 -3.45 11.81
CA MET A 132 -4.76 -4.13 10.56
C MET A 132 -4.87 -3.15 9.39
N THR A 133 -4.59 -3.63 8.18
CA THR A 133 -4.79 -2.87 6.93
C THR A 133 -6.06 -3.33 6.22
N SER A 134 -6.43 -2.68 5.11
CA SER A 134 -7.30 -3.31 4.12
C SER A 134 -6.54 -4.46 3.41
N ALA A 135 -7.27 -5.28 2.65
CA ALA A 135 -6.68 -6.42 1.95
C ALA A 135 -5.49 -6.03 1.06
N ALA A 136 -4.46 -6.88 1.01
CA ALA A 136 -3.33 -6.70 0.10
C ALA A 136 -3.80 -6.91 -1.35
N TYR A 137 -3.50 -5.97 -2.23
CA TYR A 137 -3.74 -6.11 -3.67
C TYR A 137 -2.53 -6.69 -4.39
N LYS A 138 -1.33 -6.20 -4.07
CA LYS A 138 -0.06 -6.66 -4.64
C LYS A 138 1.00 -6.72 -3.57
N ILE A 139 1.80 -7.79 -3.58
CA ILE A 139 2.97 -7.97 -2.72
C ILE A 139 4.19 -8.06 -3.64
N ALA A 140 5.14 -7.17 -3.44
CA ALA A 140 6.42 -7.16 -4.14
C ALA A 140 7.54 -7.49 -3.15
N LEU A 141 8.22 -8.62 -3.35
CA LEU A 141 9.30 -9.13 -2.51
C LEU A 141 10.67 -8.68 -3.05
N CYS A 142 11.60 -8.33 -2.18
CA CYS A 142 12.99 -8.08 -2.57
C CYS A 142 13.70 -9.40 -2.93
N LYS A 143 14.26 -9.52 -4.15
CA LYS A 143 14.90 -10.77 -4.62
C LYS A 143 16.28 -11.09 -4.01
N ASN A 144 16.95 -10.11 -3.40
CA ASN A 144 18.36 -10.23 -3.02
C ASN A 144 18.59 -9.88 -1.53
N PRO A 145 18.42 -10.83 -0.60
CA PRO A 145 18.49 -10.62 0.85
C PRO A 145 19.92 -10.44 1.39
N GLY A 146 20.93 -10.39 0.52
CA GLY A 146 22.35 -10.49 0.92
C GLY A 146 22.87 -9.34 1.79
N ASN A 147 22.10 -8.27 1.97
CA ASN A 147 22.46 -7.14 2.82
C ASN A 147 21.22 -6.42 3.35
N LEU A 148 20.77 -6.82 4.55
CA LEU A 148 19.63 -6.21 5.27
C LEU A 148 19.64 -4.68 5.25
N LYS A 149 20.83 -4.06 5.38
CA LYS A 149 20.98 -2.60 5.36
C LYS A 149 20.73 -2.01 3.98
N GLN A 150 21.19 -2.67 2.92
CA GLN A 150 20.94 -2.24 1.55
C GLN A 150 19.47 -2.42 1.19
N GLU A 151 18.88 -3.55 1.53
CA GLU A 151 17.47 -3.85 1.31
C GLU A 151 16.57 -2.85 2.03
N THR A 152 16.79 -2.63 3.32
CA THR A 152 16.07 -1.60 4.10
C THR A 152 16.21 -0.22 3.46
N LYS A 153 17.41 0.15 2.99
CA LYS A 153 17.65 1.44 2.32
C LYS A 153 16.88 1.54 1.00
N SER A 154 16.84 0.47 0.21
CA SER A 154 16.10 0.42 -1.05
C SER A 154 14.59 0.54 -0.79
N LEU A 155 14.05 -0.21 0.16
CA LEU A 155 12.64 -0.17 0.55
C LEU A 155 12.24 1.21 1.09
N SER A 156 13.02 1.80 1.99
CA SER A 156 12.73 3.16 2.49
C SER A 156 12.80 4.21 1.38
N LYS A 157 13.73 4.09 0.42
CA LYS A 157 13.80 5.00 -0.73
C LYS A 157 12.56 4.85 -1.63
N ALA A 158 12.18 3.62 -1.94
CA ALA A 158 10.99 3.31 -2.73
C ALA A 158 9.72 3.88 -2.07
N THR A 159 9.58 3.64 -0.76
CA THR A 159 8.49 4.16 0.06
C THR A 159 8.41 5.67 -0.02
N MET A 160 9.54 6.39 0.14
CA MET A 160 9.58 7.84 0.00
C MET A 160 9.13 8.33 -1.38
N ILE A 161 9.59 7.66 -2.45
CA ILE A 161 9.23 8.01 -3.84
C ILE A 161 7.71 7.79 -4.06
N LEU A 162 7.19 6.65 -3.63
CA LEU A 162 5.78 6.31 -3.76
C LEU A 162 4.88 7.24 -2.95
N THR A 163 5.23 7.54 -1.70
CA THR A 163 4.50 8.48 -0.85
C THR A 163 4.37 9.85 -1.51
N ASN A 164 5.46 10.37 -2.09
CA ASN A 164 5.41 11.64 -2.81
C ASN A 164 4.50 11.56 -4.04
N LYS A 165 4.66 10.54 -4.88
CA LYS A 165 3.83 10.35 -6.08
C LYS A 165 2.34 10.22 -5.73
N PHE A 166 2.01 9.42 -4.72
CA PHE A 166 0.61 9.18 -4.35
C PHE A 166 -0.01 10.44 -3.73
N THR A 167 0.77 11.22 -2.98
CA THR A 167 0.34 12.54 -2.48
C THR A 167 0.04 13.49 -3.63
N ASP A 168 0.89 13.54 -4.65
CA ASP A 168 0.69 14.38 -5.83
C ASP A 168 -0.51 13.91 -6.65
N ILE A 169 -0.71 12.59 -6.81
CA ILE A 169 -1.89 12.01 -7.46
C ILE A 169 -3.16 12.45 -6.72
N ASN A 170 -3.22 12.34 -5.40
CA ASN A 170 -4.39 12.78 -4.64
C ASN A 170 -4.66 14.28 -4.83
N LYS A 171 -3.62 15.12 -4.74
CA LYS A 171 -3.79 16.58 -4.94
C LYS A 171 -4.28 16.93 -6.34
N THR A 172 -3.85 16.19 -7.35
CA THR A 172 -4.15 16.49 -8.77
C THR A 172 -5.45 15.88 -9.28
N VAL A 173 -5.96 14.85 -8.61
CA VAL A 173 -7.17 14.13 -9.04
C VAL A 173 -8.33 14.38 -8.07
N ILE A 174 -8.07 14.42 -6.76
CA ILE A 174 -9.12 14.52 -5.73
C ILE A 174 -9.29 15.96 -5.23
N SER A 175 -8.21 16.74 -5.14
CA SER A 175 -8.27 18.15 -4.66
C SER A 175 -8.45 19.17 -5.78
N SER A 176 -8.92 18.75 -6.95
CA SER A 176 -9.07 19.56 -8.16
C SER A 176 -10.36 20.38 -8.22
N GLU A 177 -10.88 20.80 -7.05
CA GLU A 177 -12.04 21.69 -6.91
C GLU A 177 -11.66 23.04 -6.27
#